data_AF-A0AAN7XP43-F1
#
_entry.id   AF-A0AAN7XP43-F1
#
_cell.length_a   1.000
_cell.length_b   1.000
_cell.length_c   1.000
_cell.angle_alpha   90.00
_cell.angle_beta   90.00
_cell.angle_gamma   90.00
#
_symmetry.space_group_name_H-M   'P 1'
#
loop_
_entity.id
_entity.type
_entity.pdbx_description
1 polymer ?
#
loop_
_entity_poly.entity_id
_entity_poly.type
_entity_poly.pdbx_seq_one_letter_code
_entity_poly.pdbx_strand_id
1 'polypeptide(L)'
;MKTDDERLMVQLYRMEVKAHQLEEREKELRKRDALYKEHVTKLEKKCTEFYKVTAESFQKGKEDTHNRFARVDIQPVCGDLQGQILKCYRENTGKTLSCSTIASAYMQCVDNAKKNKLSTGG
;
A
#
# COMPACT_ATOMS: atom_id res chain seq x y z
N MET A 1 -24.37 26.67 74.04
CA MET A 1 -23.02 27.10 73.65
C MET A 1 -22.02 25.95 73.62
N LYS A 2 -21.69 25.26 74.73
CA LYS A 2 -20.66 24.20 74.73
C LYS A 2 -20.93 23.00 73.80
N THR A 3 -22.18 22.58 73.66
CA THR A 3 -22.59 21.43 72.84
C THR A 3 -22.53 21.69 71.33
N ASP A 4 -22.66 22.94 70.89
CA ASP A 4 -22.61 23.29 69.46
C ASP A 4 -21.16 23.39 68.98
N ASP A 5 -20.27 23.92 69.82
CA ASP A 5 -18.82 23.94 69.56
C ASP A 5 -18.23 22.53 69.47
N GLU A 6 -18.63 21.61 70.36
CA GLU A 6 -18.20 20.21 70.32
C GLU A 6 -18.64 19.51 69.03
N ARG A 7 -19.87 19.78 68.56
CA ARG A 7 -20.37 19.23 67.28
C ARG A 7 -19.58 19.78 66.09
N LEU A 8 -19.24 21.06 66.11
CA LEU A 8 -18.45 21.70 65.06
C LEU A 8 -17.03 21.10 64.99
N MET A 9 -16.40 20.88 66.15
CA MET A 9 -15.07 20.25 66.23
C MET A 9 -15.05 18.83 65.67
N VAL A 10 -16.08 18.03 65.96
CA VAL A 10 -16.22 16.67 65.40
C VAL A 10 -16.43 16.71 63.87
N GLN A 11 -17.19 17.68 63.37
CA GLN A 11 -17.38 17.85 61.92
C GLN A 11 -16.08 18.26 61.21
N LEU A 12 -15.33 19.21 61.77
CA LEU A 12 -14.04 19.64 61.23
C LEU A 12 -13.04 18.49 61.17
N TYR A 13 -12.89 17.73 62.26
CA TYR A 13 -12.02 16.56 62.29
C TYR A 13 -12.40 15.52 61.23
N ARG A 14 -13.70 15.25 61.06
CA ARG A 14 -14.19 14.33 60.02
C ARG A 14 -13.88 14.84 58.60
N MET A 15 -13.96 16.15 58.39
CA MET A 15 -13.62 16.76 57.10
C MET A 15 -12.13 16.68 56.82
N GLU A 16 -11.27 16.93 57.80
CA GLU A 16 -9.81 16.81 57.68
C GLU A 16 -9.38 15.38 57.35
N VAL A 17 -9.93 14.38 58.06
CA VAL A 17 -9.66 12.96 57.78
C VAL A 17 -10.07 12.60 56.35
N LYS A 18 -11.24 13.09 55.90
CA LYS A 18 -11.72 12.82 54.54
C LYS A 18 -10.87 13.53 53.48
N ALA A 19 -10.40 14.75 53.76
CA ALA A 19 -9.49 15.48 52.87
C ALA A 19 -8.17 14.70 52.69
N HIS A 20 -7.57 14.23 53.79
CA HIS A 20 -6.35 13.43 53.71
C HIS A 20 -6.56 12.12 52.92
N GLN A 21 -7.69 11.42 53.12
CA GLN A 21 -8.02 10.22 52.34
C GLN A 21 -8.15 10.49 50.84
N LEU A 22 -8.74 11.64 50.48
CA LEU A 22 -8.87 12.05 49.08
C LEU A 22 -7.51 12.36 48.47
N GLU A 23 -6.63 13.06 49.18
CA GLU A 23 -5.28 13.35 48.71
C GLU A 23 -4.46 12.08 48.43
N GLU A 24 -4.52 11.08 49.31
CA GLU A 24 -3.84 9.80 49.09
C GLU A 24 -4.41 9.07 47.87
N ARG A 25 -5.75 9.06 47.73
CA ARG A 25 -6.40 8.45 46.58
C ARG A 25 -6.05 9.18 45.27
N GLU A 26 -5.93 10.50 45.29
CA GLU A 26 -5.47 11.27 44.14
C GLU A 26 -4.03 10.94 43.77
N LYS A 27 -3.13 10.80 44.75
CA LYS A 27 -1.74 10.39 44.50
C LYS A 27 -1.69 9.02 43.84
N GLU A 28 -2.48 8.06 44.31
CA GLU A 28 -2.57 6.73 43.70
C GLU A 28 -3.11 6.77 42.27
N LEU A 29 -4.17 7.54 42.03
CA LEU A 29 -4.75 7.71 40.70
C LEU A 29 -3.75 8.35 39.72
N ARG A 30 -3.02 9.38 40.15
CA ARG A 30 -1.98 10.02 39.33
C ARG A 30 -0.84 9.06 38.99
N LYS A 31 -0.41 8.22 39.94
CA LYS A 31 0.60 7.17 39.68
C LYS A 31 0.11 6.18 38.63
N ARG A 32 -1.13 5.73 38.73
CA ARG A 32 -1.73 4.81 37.74
C ARG A 32 -1.85 5.47 36.38
N ASP A 33 -2.36 6.70 36.31
CA ASP A 33 -2.50 7.45 35.06
C ASP A 33 -1.16 7.64 34.34
N ALA A 34 -0.09 7.96 35.08
CA ALA A 34 1.25 8.08 34.51
C ALA A 34 1.74 6.75 33.88
N LEU A 35 1.56 5.63 34.59
CA LEU A 35 1.93 4.30 34.08
C LEU A 35 1.11 3.93 32.84
N TYR A 36 -0.20 4.15 32.87
CA TYR A 36 -1.08 3.86 31.73
C TYR A 36 -0.69 4.70 30.51
N LYS A 37 -0.42 5.99 30.69
CA LYS A 37 0.05 6.87 29.61
C LYS A 37 1.38 6.41 29.01
N GLU A 38 2.32 5.96 29.84
CA GLU A 38 3.58 5.40 29.37
C GLU A 38 3.35 4.13 28.52
N HIS A 39 2.50 3.22 29.00
CA HIS A 39 2.15 2.01 28.26
C HIS A 39 1.47 2.30 26.92
N VAL A 40 0.52 3.24 26.89
CA VAL A 40 -0.16 3.67 25.66
C VAL A 40 0.85 4.26 24.68
N THR A 41 1.68 5.19 25.13
CA THR A 41 2.71 5.82 24.29
C THR A 41 3.67 4.79 23.69
N LYS A 42 4.09 3.80 24.50
CA LYS A 42 4.96 2.71 24.03
C LYS A 42 4.26 1.83 22.99
N LEU A 43 2.97 1.55 23.18
CA LEU A 43 2.18 0.76 22.24
C LEU A 43 1.97 1.51 20.92
N GLU A 44 1.61 2.79 20.98
CA GLU A 44 1.43 3.66 19.81
C GLU A 44 2.73 3.78 19.00
N LYS A 45 3.87 3.94 19.67
CA LYS A 45 5.18 3.97 19.01
C LYS A 45 5.46 2.67 18.25
N LYS A 46 5.29 1.52 18.90
CA LYS A 46 5.47 0.20 18.27
C LYS A 46 4.52 0.00 17.09
N CYS A 47 3.27 0.40 17.26
CA CYS A 47 2.24 0.29 16.23
C CYS A 47 2.63 1.10 14.98
N THR A 48 3.07 2.34 15.19
CA THR A 48 3.52 3.24 14.11
C THR A 48 4.74 2.69 13.37
N GLU A 49 5.74 2.19 14.10
CA GLU A 49 6.93 1.56 13.51
C GLU A 49 6.54 0.33 12.68
N PHE A 50 5.66 -0.51 13.20
CA PHE A 50 5.22 -1.73 12.51
C PHE A 50 4.42 -1.42 11.24
N TYR A 51 3.48 -0.45 11.30
CA TYR A 51 2.73 -0.02 10.13
C TYR A 51 3.63 0.56 9.05
N LYS A 52 4.61 1.38 9.42
CA LYS A 52 5.57 1.95 8.47
C LYS A 52 6.34 0.86 7.73
N VAL A 53 6.95 -0.06 8.46
CA VAL A 53 7.74 -1.17 7.86
C VAL A 53 6.86 -2.07 6.99
N THR A 54 5.63 -2.34 7.44
CA THR A 54 4.68 -3.17 6.69
C THR A 54 4.27 -2.50 5.38
N ALA A 55 3.96 -1.20 5.41
CA ALA A 55 3.59 -0.44 4.22
C ALA A 55 4.75 -0.37 3.20
N GLU A 56 5.97 -0.09 3.68
CA GLU A 56 7.18 -0.06 2.85
C GLU A 56 7.47 -1.43 2.22
N SER A 57 7.40 -2.51 3.01
CA SER A 57 7.65 -3.87 2.52
C SER A 57 6.60 -4.32 1.49
N PHE A 58 5.33 -3.98 1.73
CA PHE A 58 4.25 -4.30 0.81
C PHE A 58 4.41 -3.55 -0.53
N GLN A 59 4.67 -2.24 -0.47
CA GLN A 59 4.89 -1.43 -1.67
C GLN A 59 6.06 -1.96 -2.48
N LYS A 60 7.19 -2.26 -1.81
CA LYS A 60 8.35 -2.84 -2.47
C LYS A 60 8.03 -4.20 -3.10
N GLY A 61 7.36 -5.09 -2.37
CA GLY A 61 6.96 -6.40 -2.90
C GLY A 61 6.03 -6.28 -4.12
N LYS A 62 5.13 -5.29 -4.12
CA LYS A 62 4.28 -4.97 -5.26
C LYS A 62 5.09 -4.52 -6.47
N GLU A 63 6.03 -3.60 -6.28
CA GLU A 63 6.91 -3.10 -7.35
C GLU A 63 7.82 -4.20 -7.90
N ASP A 64 8.45 -5.00 -7.04
CA ASP A 64 9.29 -6.12 -7.44
C ASP A 64 8.50 -7.17 -8.23
N THR A 65 7.27 -7.47 -7.79
CA THR A 65 6.36 -8.39 -8.51
C THR A 65 5.97 -7.80 -9.86
N HIS A 66 5.62 -6.52 -9.90
CA HIS A 66 5.29 -5.85 -11.15
C HIS A 66 6.48 -5.86 -12.10
N ASN A 67 7.68 -5.49 -11.67
CA ASN A 67 8.87 -5.49 -12.52
C ASN A 67 9.24 -6.89 -13.04
N ARG A 68 9.02 -7.93 -12.22
CA ARG A 68 9.34 -9.32 -12.60
C ARG A 68 8.31 -9.94 -13.55
N PHE A 69 7.03 -9.57 -13.41
CA PHE A 69 5.93 -10.26 -14.09
C PHE A 69 5.05 -9.35 -14.95
N ALA A 70 5.31 -8.05 -15.00
CA ALA A 70 4.69 -7.16 -15.97
C ALA A 70 5.02 -7.73 -17.34
N ARG A 71 3.99 -8.28 -17.97
CA ARG A 71 4.07 -8.63 -19.37
C ARG A 71 4.28 -7.32 -20.11
N VAL A 72 5.48 -7.11 -20.61
CA VAL A 72 5.70 -6.10 -21.64
C VAL A 72 4.66 -6.40 -22.70
N ASP A 73 3.82 -5.41 -23.01
CA ASP A 73 2.82 -5.53 -24.07
C ASP A 73 3.60 -5.54 -25.39
N ILE A 74 4.10 -6.73 -25.77
CA ILE A 74 4.84 -6.92 -27.01
C ILE A 74 3.79 -6.88 -28.12
N GLN A 75 3.48 -5.67 -28.58
CA GLN A 75 2.70 -5.51 -29.79
C GLN A 75 3.50 -6.09 -30.96
N PRO A 76 2.94 -7.09 -31.69
CA PRO A 76 3.61 -7.63 -32.85
C PRO A 76 3.71 -6.55 -33.94
N VAL A 77 4.94 -6.17 -34.29
CA VAL A 77 5.27 -5.07 -35.22
C VAL A 77 4.50 -5.14 -36.54
N CYS A 78 4.26 -6.35 -37.06
CA CYS A 78 3.56 -6.59 -38.31
C CYS A 78 2.23 -7.34 -38.12
N GLY A 79 1.62 -7.29 -36.92
CA GLY A 79 0.44 -8.06 -36.55
C GLY A 79 -0.77 -7.81 -37.44
N ASP A 80 -1.02 -6.55 -37.80
CA ASP A 80 -2.16 -6.18 -38.66
C ASP A 80 -1.99 -6.72 -40.08
N LEU A 81 -0.79 -6.61 -40.65
CA LEU A 81 -0.46 -7.17 -41.96
C LEU A 81 -0.51 -8.70 -41.95
N GLN A 82 -0.10 -9.33 -40.84
CA GLN A 82 -0.23 -10.77 -40.63
C GLN A 82 -1.70 -11.21 -40.61
N GLY A 83 -2.58 -10.45 -39.95
CA GLY A 83 -4.02 -10.71 -39.96
C GLY A 83 -4.61 -10.59 -41.37
N GLN A 84 -4.24 -9.53 -42.10
CA GLN A 84 -4.72 -9.26 -43.46
C GLN A 84 -4.28 -10.31 -44.47
N ILE A 85 -3.01 -10.76 -44.42
CA ILE A 85 -2.52 -11.78 -45.36
C ILE A 85 -3.17 -13.15 -45.10
N LEU A 86 -3.35 -13.53 -43.84
CA LEU A 86 -4.04 -14.78 -43.47
C LEU A 86 -5.50 -14.76 -43.90
N LYS A 87 -6.17 -13.63 -43.74
CA LYS A 87 -7.54 -13.42 -44.23
C LYS A 87 -7.60 -13.57 -45.76
N CYS A 88 -6.70 -12.89 -46.48
CA CYS A 88 -6.67 -12.93 -47.93
C CYS A 88 -6.46 -14.36 -48.47
N TYR A 89 -5.54 -15.13 -47.91
CA TYR A 89 -5.31 -16.52 -48.34
C TYR A 89 -6.50 -17.43 -48.06
N ARG A 90 -7.21 -17.21 -46.94
CA ARG A 90 -8.43 -17.97 -46.62
C ARG A 90 -9.55 -17.68 -47.63
N GLU A 91 -9.71 -16.42 -48.01
CA GLU A 91 -10.74 -15.98 -48.95
C GLU A 91 -10.38 -16.33 -50.41
N ASN A 92 -9.09 -16.46 -50.74
CA ASN A 92 -8.58 -16.72 -52.09
C ASN A 92 -7.82 -18.06 -52.17
N THR A 93 -8.42 -19.13 -51.66
CA THR A 93 -7.84 -20.48 -51.68
C THR A 93 -7.50 -20.90 -53.11
N GLY A 94 -6.24 -21.29 -53.36
CA GLY A 94 -5.76 -21.67 -54.70
C GLY A 94 -5.42 -20.49 -55.64
N LYS A 95 -5.70 -19.24 -55.24
CA LYS A 95 -5.38 -18.01 -55.98
C LYS A 95 -4.46 -17.09 -55.16
N THR A 96 -3.36 -17.66 -54.66
CA THR A 96 -2.43 -16.97 -53.74
C THR A 96 -1.81 -15.70 -54.33
N LEU A 97 -1.66 -15.63 -55.66
CA LEU A 97 -1.16 -14.44 -56.37
C LEU A 97 -2.06 -13.21 -56.22
N SER A 98 -3.36 -13.39 -55.96
CA SER A 98 -4.29 -12.28 -55.67
C SER A 98 -3.95 -11.55 -54.37
N CYS A 99 -3.20 -12.19 -53.47
CA CYS A 99 -2.75 -11.61 -52.20
C CYS A 99 -1.31 -11.04 -52.27
N SER A 100 -0.70 -11.00 -53.45
CA SER A 100 0.71 -10.62 -53.66
C SER A 100 1.05 -9.24 -53.09
N THR A 101 0.18 -8.24 -53.28
CA THR A 101 0.40 -6.88 -52.75
C THR A 101 0.50 -6.86 -51.23
N ILE A 102 -0.41 -7.57 -50.53
CA ILE A 102 -0.40 -7.65 -49.06
C ILE A 102 0.81 -8.48 -48.58
N ALA A 103 1.17 -9.54 -49.32
CA ALA A 103 2.35 -10.34 -49.04
C ALA A 103 3.65 -9.53 -49.14
N SER A 104 3.80 -8.69 -50.17
CA SER A 104 4.95 -7.80 -50.32
C SER A 104 5.02 -6.77 -49.19
N ALA A 105 3.90 -6.16 -48.80
CA ALA A 105 3.84 -5.22 -47.68
C ALA A 105 4.21 -5.88 -46.35
N TYR A 106 3.73 -7.10 -46.09
CA TYR A 106 4.09 -7.88 -44.90
C TYR A 106 5.60 -8.18 -44.87
N MET A 107 6.19 -8.63 -45.99
CA MET A 107 7.62 -8.90 -46.05
C MET A 107 8.47 -7.64 -45.81
N GLN A 108 8.09 -6.50 -46.40
CA GLN A 108 8.77 -5.22 -46.15
C GLN A 108 8.71 -4.80 -44.68
N CYS A 109 7.56 -4.98 -44.02
CA CYS A 109 7.42 -4.71 -42.59
C CYS A 109 8.37 -5.59 -41.77
N VAL A 110 8.44 -6.89 -42.06
CA VAL A 110 9.32 -7.85 -41.37
C VAL A 110 10.79 -7.50 -41.57
N ASP A 111 11.19 -7.16 -42.79
CA ASP A 111 12.59 -6.84 -43.10
C ASP A 111 13.03 -5.51 -42.46
N ASN A 112 12.16 -4.51 -42.45
CA ASN A 112 12.42 -3.26 -41.75
C ASN A 112 12.49 -3.48 -40.22
N ALA A 113 11.60 -4.29 -39.66
CA ALA A 113 11.65 -4.64 -38.25
C ALA A 113 12.95 -5.37 -37.87
N LYS A 114 13.43 -6.30 -38.72
CA LYS A 114 14.72 -6.99 -38.54
C LYS A 114 15.90 -6.03 -38.60
N LYS A 115 15.93 -5.11 -39.58
CA LYS A 115 16.98 -4.09 -39.71
C LYS A 115 17.03 -3.16 -38.50
N ASN A 116 15.87 -2.71 -38.02
CA ASN A 116 15.78 -1.81 -36.87
C ASN A 116 16.24 -2.49 -35.56
N LYS A 117 15.95 -3.79 -35.37
CA LYS A 117 16.44 -4.55 -34.19
C LYS A 117 17.96 -4.75 -34.17
N LEU A 118 18.60 -4.83 -35.34
CA LEU A 118 20.06 -4.93 -35.45
C LEU A 118 20.78 -3.60 -35.18
N SER A 119 20.10 -2.46 -35.32
CA SER A 119 20.69 -1.13 -35.14
C SER A 119 20.66 -0.61 -33.69
N THR A 120 19.85 -1.19 -32.80
CA THR A 120 19.66 -0.74 -31.41
C THR A 120 20.34 -1.65 -30.36
N GLY A 121 21.15 -2.61 -30.80
CA GLY A 121 21.97 -3.44 -29.92
C GLY A 121 23.36 -2.82 -29.74
N GLY A 122 23.46 -1.79 -28.89
CA GLY A 122 24.70 -1.18 -28.42
C GLY A 122 24.69 -1.10 -26.91
#